data_AF-A0A2R6GLX8-F1
#
_entry.id   AF-A0A2R6GLX8-F1
#
_cell.length_a   1.000
_cell.length_b   1.000
_cell.length_c   1.000
_cell.angle_alpha   90.00
_cell.angle_beta   90.00
_cell.angle_gamma   90.00
#
_symmetry.space_group_name_H-M   'P 1'
#
loop_
_entity.id
_entity.type
_entity.pdbx_description
1 polymer ?
#
loop_
_entity_poly.entity_id
_entity_poly.type
_entity_poly.pdbx_seq_one_letter_code
_entity_poly.pdbx_strand_id
1 'polypeptide(L)'
;MIEQYLERLFTWESLENTERGVEFELKNRLIEAEFEGVTTAKIDGEAVAPGDVTLELADERYTAAEVTPAEPLALDLAETVQVVLDRPRLRLGVHEIELGLRVEGYGEVGFTTDDEIRPDDLVDVDPADHTVDELRGLVADVTEPESLERLLEREREGKNRTTAVAALEEALEAAEPLTDAEMVRSEPTTTDSGSNLVNDLLVEVLESPQRVSVYLAVQALGSGTPEEVAGRTVLPESTVRSTLEDLEREDLAERTDDGGYGVVSPVKVLRKRRQDLWTVLRSTL
;
A
#
# COMPACT_ATOMS: atom_id res chain seq x y z
N MET A 1 4.99 1.85 18.03
CA MET A 1 6.26 2.49 17.53
C MET A 1 6.90 1.71 16.39
N ILE A 2 6.81 0.37 16.35
CA ILE A 2 7.16 -0.42 15.14
C ILE A 2 6.07 -0.29 14.06
N GLU A 3 4.82 -0.06 14.44
CA GLU A 3 3.65 0.08 13.53
C GLU A 3 3.87 1.09 12.39
N GLN A 4 4.35 2.31 12.70
CA GLN A 4 4.65 3.34 11.68
C GLN A 4 5.69 2.91 10.64
N TYR A 5 6.54 1.92 10.95
CA TYR A 5 7.48 1.37 9.96
C TYR A 5 6.82 0.31 9.10
N LEU A 6 5.87 -0.45 9.64
CA LEU A 6 5.15 -1.51 8.90
C LEU A 6 4.10 -0.93 7.96
N GLU A 7 3.50 0.22 8.27
CA GLU A 7 2.69 1.00 7.32
C GLU A 7 3.45 1.23 6.01
N ARG A 8 4.79 1.30 6.06
CA ARG A 8 5.65 1.47 4.89
C ARG A 8 5.78 0.21 4.04
N LEU A 9 5.26 -0.92 4.52
CA LEU A 9 5.08 -2.10 3.69
C LEU A 9 3.95 -1.87 2.71
N PHE A 10 2.91 -1.10 3.03
CA PHE A 10 1.83 -0.81 2.11
C PHE A 10 2.30 0.09 0.96
N THR A 11 1.95 -0.27 -0.27
CA THR A 11 2.06 0.62 -1.43
C THR A 11 0.75 1.39 -1.57
N TRP A 12 0.80 2.70 -1.42
CA TRP A 12 -0.38 3.56 -1.53
C TRP A 12 -0.91 3.64 -2.96
N GLU A 13 -2.22 3.85 -3.10
CA GLU A 13 -2.93 3.81 -4.39
C GLU A 13 -2.75 2.47 -5.12
N SER A 14 -2.60 1.38 -4.34
CA SER A 14 -2.54 0.02 -4.89
C SER A 14 -3.83 -0.76 -4.67
N LEU A 15 -4.76 -0.23 -3.86
CA LEU A 15 -6.05 -0.85 -3.62
C LEU A 15 -6.90 -0.82 -4.90
N GLU A 16 -7.23 -2.00 -5.41
CA GLU A 16 -7.98 -2.16 -6.66
C GLU A 16 -9.02 -3.27 -6.54
N ASN A 17 -10.15 -3.09 -7.22
CA ASN A 17 -11.13 -4.16 -7.42
C ASN A 17 -10.80 -4.96 -8.69
N THR A 18 -10.57 -6.27 -8.52
CA THR A 18 -10.26 -7.17 -9.63
C THR A 18 -11.32 -8.26 -9.78
N GLU A 19 -11.18 -9.05 -10.84
CA GLU A 19 -11.99 -10.25 -11.04
C GLU A 19 -11.81 -11.29 -9.91
N ARG A 20 -10.74 -11.17 -9.13
CA ARG A 20 -10.37 -12.12 -8.08
C ARG A 20 -10.79 -11.66 -6.69
N GLY A 21 -11.40 -10.47 -6.59
CA GLY A 21 -11.84 -9.86 -5.35
C GLY A 21 -11.23 -8.47 -5.20
N VAL A 22 -10.61 -8.22 -4.05
CA VAL A 22 -9.95 -6.95 -3.73
C VAL A 22 -8.46 -7.19 -3.63
N GLU A 23 -7.66 -6.37 -4.29
CA GLU A 23 -6.22 -6.52 -4.30
C GLU A 23 -5.52 -5.27 -3.80
N PHE A 24 -4.34 -5.44 -3.18
CA PHE A 24 -3.43 -4.36 -2.86
C PHE A 24 -1.99 -4.88 -2.79
N GLU A 25 -1.03 -3.97 -2.90
CA GLU A 25 0.38 -4.29 -2.95
C GLU A 25 1.08 -3.99 -1.62
N LEU A 26 1.89 -4.95 -1.16
CA LEU A 26 2.87 -4.75 -0.10
C LEU A 26 4.28 -4.82 -0.68
N LYS A 27 5.16 -3.92 -0.27
CA LYS A 27 6.58 -3.94 -0.60
C LYS A 27 7.42 -3.99 0.66
N ASN A 28 8.28 -4.99 0.78
CA ASN A 28 9.21 -5.07 1.90
C ASN A 28 10.26 -3.96 1.83
N ARG A 29 10.07 -2.88 2.58
CA ARG A 29 11.00 -1.73 2.62
C ARG A 29 11.86 -1.70 3.88
N LEU A 30 11.79 -2.73 4.73
CA LEU A 30 12.35 -2.67 6.07
C LEU A 30 13.58 -3.55 6.22
N ILE A 31 13.42 -4.86 6.13
CA ILE A 31 14.44 -5.86 6.46
C ILE A 31 14.14 -7.17 5.72
N GLU A 32 15.17 -7.93 5.37
CA GLU A 32 15.00 -9.35 5.00
C GLU A 32 14.50 -10.12 6.23
N ALA A 33 13.36 -10.78 6.12
CA ALA A 33 12.74 -11.49 7.24
C ALA A 33 11.85 -12.65 6.78
N GLU A 34 11.65 -13.61 7.69
CA GLU A 34 10.70 -14.70 7.54
C GLU A 34 9.37 -14.35 8.20
N PHE A 35 8.30 -14.42 7.41
CA PHE A 35 6.92 -14.21 7.85
C PHE A 35 6.31 -15.55 8.23
N GLU A 36 5.92 -15.68 9.48
CA GLU A 36 5.41 -16.92 10.08
C GLU A 36 3.87 -16.98 10.07
N GLY A 37 3.21 -16.03 9.41
CA GLY A 37 1.77 -16.06 9.15
C GLY A 37 1.09 -14.69 9.24
N VAL A 38 -0.14 -14.63 8.72
CA VAL A 38 -1.01 -13.46 8.84
C VAL A 38 -1.84 -13.60 10.11
N THR A 39 -1.75 -12.61 11.01
CA THR A 39 -2.50 -12.59 12.28
C THR A 39 -3.83 -11.88 12.16
N THR A 40 -3.92 -10.87 11.30
CA THR A 40 -5.14 -10.11 11.04
C THR A 40 -5.17 -9.63 9.58
N ALA A 41 -6.34 -9.68 8.95
CA ALA A 41 -6.63 -8.97 7.71
C ALA A 41 -8.06 -8.42 7.80
N LYS A 42 -8.23 -7.11 7.66
CA LYS A 42 -9.55 -6.46 7.64
C LYS A 42 -9.61 -5.36 6.59
N ILE A 43 -10.81 -5.16 6.04
CA ILE A 43 -11.16 -3.95 5.30
C ILE A 43 -12.42 -3.37 5.96
N ASP A 44 -12.41 -2.07 6.26
CA ASP A 44 -13.50 -1.36 6.94
C ASP A 44 -13.94 -2.00 8.26
N GLY A 45 -12.97 -2.55 9.00
CA GLY A 45 -13.22 -3.28 10.24
C GLY A 45 -13.82 -4.68 10.07
N GLU A 46 -14.13 -5.12 8.85
CA GLU A 46 -14.61 -6.46 8.55
C GLU A 46 -13.44 -7.42 8.30
N ALA A 47 -13.36 -8.47 9.10
CA ALA A 47 -12.29 -9.46 9.01
C ALA A 47 -12.44 -10.37 7.79
N VAL A 48 -11.32 -10.60 7.09
CA VAL A 48 -11.19 -11.58 6.01
C VAL A 48 -10.55 -12.84 6.60
N ALA A 49 -11.12 -14.02 6.30
CA ALA A 49 -10.58 -15.26 6.84
C ALA A 49 -9.24 -15.59 6.18
N PRO A 50 -8.26 -16.20 6.88
CA PRO A 50 -6.95 -16.52 6.30
C PRO A 50 -7.00 -17.43 5.06
N GLY A 51 -8.06 -18.23 4.90
CA GLY A 51 -8.26 -19.04 3.69
C GLY A 51 -8.68 -18.22 2.46
N ASP A 52 -9.21 -17.02 2.69
CA ASP A 52 -9.69 -16.08 1.66
C ASP A 52 -8.64 -14.98 1.39
N VAL A 53 -7.45 -15.08 1.99
CA VAL A 53 -6.30 -14.20 1.74
C VAL A 53 -5.24 -14.98 0.98
N THR A 54 -4.92 -14.52 -0.22
CA THR A 54 -3.81 -15.04 -1.02
C THR A 54 -2.67 -14.02 -1.02
N LEU A 55 -1.44 -14.51 -0.88
CA LEU A 55 -0.19 -13.77 -1.06
C LEU A 55 0.51 -14.28 -2.32
N GLU A 56 0.75 -13.41 -3.30
CA GLU A 56 1.47 -13.74 -4.54
C GLU A 56 2.81 -13.00 -4.59
N LEU A 57 3.87 -13.77 -4.79
CA LEU A 57 5.25 -13.31 -4.82
C LEU A 57 5.87 -13.82 -6.12
N ALA A 58 6.22 -12.94 -7.05
CA ALA A 58 6.84 -13.31 -8.32
C ALA A 58 6.15 -14.50 -9.06
N ASP A 59 6.63 -15.73 -8.85
CA ASP A 59 6.12 -16.97 -9.45
C ASP A 59 5.43 -17.92 -8.45
N GLU A 60 5.30 -17.54 -7.18
CA GLU A 60 4.76 -18.34 -6.09
C GLU A 60 3.47 -17.73 -5.53
N ARG A 61 2.57 -18.61 -5.07
CA ARG A 61 1.27 -18.24 -4.52
C ARG A 61 1.00 -19.06 -3.27
N TYR A 62 0.64 -18.37 -2.20
CA TYR A 62 0.34 -18.95 -0.90
C TYR A 62 -1.00 -18.42 -0.41
N THR A 63 -1.80 -19.25 0.22
CA THR A 63 -2.88 -18.77 1.09
C THR A 63 -2.28 -18.35 2.43
N ALA A 64 -2.85 -17.35 3.09
CA ALA A 64 -2.36 -16.91 4.39
C ALA A 64 -2.41 -18.02 5.46
N ALA A 65 -3.26 -19.04 5.26
CA ALA A 65 -3.34 -20.22 6.11
C ALA A 65 -2.16 -21.20 5.94
N GLU A 66 -1.47 -21.17 4.79
CA GLU A 66 -0.28 -22.00 4.52
C GLU A 66 0.98 -21.44 5.16
N VAL A 67 1.04 -20.12 5.37
CA VAL A 67 2.18 -19.46 6.00
C VAL A 67 2.14 -19.65 7.52
N THR A 68 3.08 -20.41 8.06
CA THR A 68 3.12 -20.78 9.49
C THR A 68 4.55 -20.73 10.03
N PRO A 69 4.79 -20.78 11.36
CA PRO A 69 6.16 -20.86 11.88
C PRO A 69 6.92 -22.14 11.46
N ALA A 70 6.22 -23.17 10.98
CA ALA A 70 6.85 -24.40 10.48
C ALA A 70 7.16 -24.32 8.97
N GLU A 71 6.43 -23.48 8.25
CA GLU A 71 6.55 -23.23 6.81
C GLU A 71 6.46 -21.70 6.59
N PRO A 72 7.50 -20.95 7.00
CA PRO A 72 7.48 -19.50 6.90
C PRO A 72 7.68 -19.05 5.46
N LEU A 73 7.17 -17.86 5.15
CA LEU A 73 7.36 -17.17 3.88
C LEU A 73 8.55 -16.22 3.99
N ALA A 74 9.62 -16.49 3.25
CA ALA A 74 10.73 -15.55 3.15
C ALA A 74 10.32 -14.35 2.27
N LEU A 75 10.63 -13.13 2.74
CA LEU A 75 10.48 -11.92 1.96
C LEU A 75 11.79 -11.14 1.97
N ASP A 76 12.40 -11.03 0.79
CA ASP A 76 13.64 -10.30 0.59
C ASP A 76 13.40 -8.79 0.68
N LEU A 77 14.46 -8.03 0.95
CA LEU A 77 14.37 -6.57 0.92
C LEU A 77 14.02 -6.09 -0.49
N ALA A 78 13.08 -5.16 -0.57
CA ALA A 78 12.48 -4.59 -1.77
C ALA A 78 11.61 -5.55 -2.59
N GLU A 79 11.36 -6.76 -2.09
CA GLU A 79 10.39 -7.69 -2.69
C GLU A 79 8.96 -7.18 -2.52
N THR A 80 8.13 -7.46 -3.51
CA THR A 80 6.72 -7.07 -3.56
C THR A 80 5.84 -8.30 -3.44
N VAL A 81 4.79 -8.19 -2.62
CA VAL A 81 3.72 -9.16 -2.45
C VAL A 81 2.42 -8.53 -2.92
N GLN A 82 1.77 -9.19 -3.87
CA GLN A 82 0.38 -8.88 -4.19
C GLN A 82 -0.51 -9.63 -3.19
N VAL A 83 -1.33 -8.88 -2.45
CA VAL A 83 -2.32 -9.45 -1.53
C VAL A 83 -3.66 -9.46 -2.25
N VAL A 84 -4.28 -10.63 -2.34
CA VAL A 84 -5.60 -10.81 -2.96
C VAL A 84 -6.58 -11.34 -1.92
N LEU A 85 -7.63 -10.58 -1.68
CA LEU A 85 -8.71 -10.89 -0.76
C LEU A 85 -9.91 -11.40 -1.56
N ASP A 86 -10.28 -12.66 -1.38
CA ASP A 86 -11.50 -13.25 -1.95
C ASP A 86 -12.72 -12.76 -1.15
N ARG A 87 -13.24 -11.61 -1.58
CA ARG A 87 -14.38 -10.92 -0.95
C ARG A 87 -15.14 -10.10 -2.00
N PRO A 88 -16.37 -9.64 -1.68
CA PRO A 88 -17.08 -8.68 -2.51
C PRO A 88 -16.23 -7.42 -2.73
N ARG A 89 -16.33 -6.89 -3.96
CA ARG A 89 -15.59 -5.71 -4.39
C ARG A 89 -16.02 -4.51 -3.57
N LEU A 90 -15.09 -3.59 -3.37
CA LEU A 90 -15.32 -2.37 -2.63
C LEU A 90 -16.07 -1.35 -3.47
N ARG A 91 -16.74 -0.42 -2.81
CA ARG A 91 -17.39 0.73 -3.46
C ARG A 91 -16.36 1.82 -3.71
N LEU A 92 -16.75 2.87 -4.43
CA LEU A 92 -15.92 4.07 -4.56
C LEU A 92 -15.71 4.77 -3.21
N GLY A 93 -14.51 5.30 -3.00
CA GLY A 93 -14.16 6.11 -1.83
C GLY A 93 -13.07 5.50 -0.96
N VAL A 94 -12.92 6.06 0.25
CA VAL A 94 -11.84 5.70 1.18
C VAL A 94 -12.20 4.47 2.03
N HIS A 95 -11.28 3.51 2.07
CA HIS A 95 -11.37 2.26 2.80
C HIS A 95 -10.22 2.10 3.80
N GLU A 96 -10.54 1.69 5.02
CA GLU A 96 -9.54 1.38 6.04
C GLU A 96 -9.07 -0.07 5.85
N ILE A 97 -7.75 -0.28 5.80
CA ILE A 97 -7.08 -1.57 5.66
C ILE A 97 -6.31 -1.84 6.95
N GLU A 98 -6.57 -2.98 7.58
CA GLU A 98 -5.81 -3.46 8.75
C GLU A 98 -5.12 -4.78 8.40
N LEU A 99 -3.79 -4.82 8.52
CA LEU A 99 -3.01 -6.03 8.28
C LEU A 99 -2.06 -6.29 9.45
N GLY A 100 -2.09 -7.52 9.95
CA GLY A 100 -1.21 -8.03 10.99
C GLY A 100 -0.45 -9.26 10.51
N LEU A 101 0.83 -9.33 10.82
CA LEU A 101 1.78 -10.36 10.42
C LEU A 101 2.55 -10.84 11.66
N ARG A 102 2.97 -12.10 11.67
CA ARG A 102 3.98 -12.60 12.60
C ARG A 102 5.31 -12.71 11.88
N VAL A 103 6.35 -12.11 12.44
CA VAL A 103 7.69 -12.07 11.82
C VAL A 103 8.70 -12.68 12.77
N GLU A 104 9.53 -13.59 12.25
CA GLU A 104 10.56 -14.27 13.02
C GLU A 104 11.50 -13.24 13.69
N GLY A 105 11.74 -13.39 14.99
CA GLY A 105 12.61 -12.49 15.76
C GLY A 105 11.98 -11.16 16.16
N TYR A 106 10.81 -10.79 15.60
CA TYR A 106 10.11 -9.53 15.89
C TYR A 106 8.74 -9.72 16.53
N GLY A 107 8.14 -10.90 16.41
CA GLY A 107 6.83 -11.22 16.99
C GLY A 107 5.68 -10.73 16.12
N GLU A 108 4.55 -10.39 16.75
CA GLU A 108 3.37 -9.89 16.03
C GLU A 108 3.52 -8.39 15.76
N VAL A 109 3.30 -8.04 14.50
CA VAL A 109 3.52 -6.70 13.97
C VAL A 109 2.33 -6.39 13.04
N GLY A 110 1.79 -5.18 13.05
CA GLY A 110 0.67 -4.84 12.19
C GLY A 110 0.54 -3.34 11.96
N PHE A 111 -0.29 -2.98 10.99
CA PHE A 111 -0.59 -1.60 10.66
C PHE A 111 -2.06 -1.43 10.25
N THR A 112 -2.50 -0.17 10.33
CA THR A 112 -3.79 0.29 9.82
C THR A 112 -3.51 1.48 8.91
N THR A 113 -4.08 1.47 7.70
CA THR A 113 -3.92 2.54 6.71
C THR A 113 -5.23 2.76 5.96
N ASP A 114 -5.41 3.93 5.38
CA ASP A 114 -6.51 4.17 4.44
C ASP A 114 -5.99 4.07 3.00
N ASP A 115 -6.79 3.59 2.07
CA ASP A 115 -6.57 3.78 0.63
C ASP A 115 -7.91 4.08 -0.06
N GLU A 116 -7.89 4.59 -1.29
CA GLU A 116 -9.07 5.04 -2.01
C GLU A 116 -9.33 4.20 -3.26
N ILE A 117 -10.56 3.70 -3.43
CA ILE A 117 -11.04 3.16 -4.70
C ILE A 117 -11.57 4.31 -5.55
N ARG A 118 -10.95 4.54 -6.71
CA ARG A 118 -11.35 5.54 -7.69
C ARG A 118 -12.02 4.87 -8.89
N PRO A 119 -12.63 5.64 -9.81
CA PRO A 119 -13.27 5.07 -11.00
C PRO A 119 -12.35 4.25 -11.91
N ASP A 120 -11.05 4.50 -11.86
CA ASP A 120 -10.04 3.75 -12.61
C ASP A 120 -9.68 2.41 -11.94
N ASP A 121 -9.98 2.24 -10.64
CA ASP A 121 -9.67 1.05 -9.83
C ASP A 121 -10.88 0.08 -9.75
N LEU A 122 -11.94 0.39 -10.49
CA LEU A 122 -13.12 -0.46 -10.61
C LEU A 122 -12.88 -1.60 -11.60
N VAL A 123 -13.58 -2.72 -11.38
CA VAL A 123 -13.52 -3.88 -12.29
C VAL A 123 -13.94 -3.45 -13.70
N ASP A 124 -12.99 -3.50 -14.64
CA ASP A 124 -13.19 -3.01 -16.00
C ASP A 124 -12.74 -4.04 -17.05
N VAL A 125 -13.34 -5.23 -17.01
CA VAL A 125 -13.07 -6.33 -17.95
C VAL A 125 -13.90 -6.24 -19.23
N ASP A 126 -13.51 -6.99 -20.27
CA ASP A 126 -14.35 -7.19 -21.45
C ASP A 126 -15.30 -8.36 -21.18
N PRO A 127 -16.63 -8.14 -21.06
CA PRO A 127 -17.59 -9.22 -20.88
C PRO A 127 -17.47 -10.32 -21.95
N ALA A 128 -17.01 -9.98 -23.15
CA ALA A 128 -16.86 -10.93 -24.25
C ALA A 128 -15.79 -12.00 -24.01
N ASP A 129 -14.84 -11.76 -23.09
CA ASP A 129 -13.80 -12.70 -22.70
C ASP A 129 -14.31 -13.76 -21.69
N HIS A 130 -15.51 -13.55 -21.14
CA HIS A 130 -16.15 -14.46 -20.19
C HIS A 130 -17.33 -15.20 -20.83
N THR A 131 -17.57 -16.42 -20.38
CA THR A 131 -18.85 -17.09 -20.56
C THR A 131 -19.94 -16.38 -19.75
N VAL A 132 -21.22 -16.63 -20.08
CA VAL A 132 -22.32 -16.01 -19.34
C VAL A 132 -22.34 -16.46 -17.88
N ASP A 133 -21.93 -17.69 -17.58
CA ASP A 133 -21.91 -18.20 -16.22
C ASP A 133 -20.73 -17.63 -15.40
N GLU A 134 -19.56 -17.45 -16.01
CA GLU A 134 -18.42 -16.75 -15.39
C GLU A 134 -18.76 -15.29 -15.11
N LEU A 135 -19.37 -14.60 -16.09
CA LEU A 135 -19.81 -13.22 -15.92
C LEU A 135 -20.85 -13.09 -14.80
N ARG A 136 -21.78 -14.04 -14.67
CA ARG A 136 -22.75 -14.08 -13.56
C ARG A 136 -22.07 -14.21 -12.20
N GLY A 137 -21.01 -15.02 -12.12
CA GLY A 137 -20.20 -15.14 -10.91
C GLY A 137 -19.54 -13.81 -10.58
N LEU A 138 -18.87 -13.20 -11.56
CA LEU A 138 -18.18 -11.92 -11.39
C LEU A 138 -19.14 -10.82 -10.89
N VAL A 139 -20.28 -10.62 -11.57
CA VAL A 139 -21.21 -9.51 -11.23
C VAL A 139 -21.92 -9.73 -9.90
N ALA A 140 -21.99 -10.97 -9.40
CA ALA A 140 -22.63 -11.26 -8.11
C ALA A 140 -21.89 -10.64 -6.93
N ASP A 141 -20.57 -10.45 -7.03
CA ASP A 141 -19.78 -9.79 -5.98
C ASP A 141 -19.33 -8.37 -6.35
N VAL A 142 -19.83 -7.81 -7.47
CA VAL A 142 -19.65 -6.38 -7.79
C VAL A 142 -20.74 -5.57 -7.11
N THR A 143 -20.35 -4.72 -6.15
CA THR A 143 -21.30 -3.89 -5.39
C THR A 143 -21.49 -2.48 -5.94
N GLU A 144 -20.60 -2.03 -6.82
CA GLU A 144 -20.57 -0.66 -7.33
C GLU A 144 -21.39 -0.53 -8.62
N PRO A 145 -22.47 0.28 -8.63
CA PRO A 145 -23.29 0.48 -9.83
C PRO A 145 -22.51 0.94 -11.05
N GLU A 146 -21.53 1.84 -10.88
CA GLU A 146 -20.72 2.34 -12.00
C GLU A 146 -19.95 1.22 -12.72
N SER A 147 -19.45 0.22 -11.99
CA SER A 147 -18.79 -0.95 -12.58
C SER A 147 -19.77 -1.76 -13.45
N LEU A 148 -20.99 -1.99 -12.93
CA LEU A 148 -22.03 -2.75 -13.63
C LEU A 148 -22.53 -2.00 -14.88
N GLU A 149 -22.66 -0.67 -14.82
CA GLU A 149 -23.01 0.17 -15.95
C GLU A 149 -21.98 0.07 -17.08
N ARG A 150 -20.68 0.15 -16.76
CA ARG A 150 -19.58 0.02 -17.74
C ARG A 150 -19.59 -1.36 -18.41
N LEU A 151 -19.75 -2.43 -17.63
CA LEU A 151 -19.84 -3.79 -18.16
C LEU A 151 -21.08 -3.98 -19.06
N LEU A 152 -22.22 -3.40 -18.67
CA LEU A 152 -23.46 -3.43 -19.45
C LEU A 152 -23.32 -2.69 -20.78
N GLU A 153 -22.69 -1.52 -20.78
CA GLU A 153 -22.40 -0.77 -22.00
C GLU A 153 -21.52 -1.59 -22.94
N ARG A 154 -20.40 -2.13 -22.45
CA ARG A 154 -19.50 -3.00 -23.24
C ARG A 154 -20.19 -4.22 -23.81
N GLU A 155 -20.99 -4.93 -23.02
CA GLU A 155 -21.71 -6.11 -23.51
C GLU A 155 -22.72 -5.73 -24.62
N ARG A 156 -23.43 -4.60 -24.48
CA ARG A 156 -24.40 -4.13 -25.49
C ARG A 156 -23.72 -3.69 -26.79
N GLU A 157 -22.57 -3.04 -26.71
CA GLU A 157 -21.77 -2.63 -27.88
C GLU A 157 -21.05 -3.80 -28.54
N GLY A 158 -20.65 -4.79 -27.74
CA GLY A 158 -19.94 -5.99 -28.18
C GLY A 158 -20.86 -7.11 -28.68
N LYS A 159 -20.84 -8.25 -28.01
CA LYS A 159 -21.57 -9.46 -28.44
C LYS A 159 -23.09 -9.37 -28.24
N ASN A 160 -23.56 -8.47 -27.36
CA ASN A 160 -24.95 -8.22 -27.03
C ASN A 160 -25.75 -9.50 -26.75
N ARG A 161 -25.20 -10.37 -25.91
CA ARG A 161 -25.83 -11.63 -25.53
C ARG A 161 -26.96 -11.31 -24.58
N THR A 162 -28.20 -11.59 -25.00
CA THR A 162 -29.41 -11.27 -24.22
C THR A 162 -29.38 -11.80 -22.78
N THR A 163 -28.78 -12.97 -22.56
CA THR A 163 -28.67 -13.55 -21.21
C THR A 163 -27.60 -12.89 -20.34
N ALA A 164 -26.54 -12.32 -20.93
CA ALA A 164 -25.51 -11.57 -20.22
C ALA A 164 -26.02 -10.17 -19.87
N VAL A 165 -26.64 -9.49 -20.85
CA VAL A 165 -27.30 -8.20 -20.64
C VAL A 165 -28.33 -8.27 -19.53
N ALA A 166 -29.21 -9.27 -19.54
CA ALA A 166 -30.22 -9.44 -18.49
C ALA A 166 -29.61 -9.66 -17.10
N ALA A 167 -28.49 -10.40 -17.00
CA ALA A 167 -27.81 -10.61 -15.73
C ALA A 167 -27.17 -9.32 -15.19
N LEU A 168 -26.57 -8.51 -16.07
CA LEU A 168 -26.00 -7.22 -15.72
C LEU A 168 -27.07 -6.20 -15.32
N GLU A 169 -28.21 -6.16 -16.02
CA GLU A 169 -29.35 -5.32 -15.67
C GLU A 169 -29.96 -5.71 -14.31
N GLU A 170 -30.11 -7.01 -14.04
CA GLU A 170 -30.59 -7.52 -12.76
C GLU A 170 -29.62 -7.17 -11.61
N ALA A 171 -28.32 -7.34 -11.83
CA ALA A 171 -27.30 -6.96 -10.87
C ALA A 171 -27.31 -5.44 -10.60
N LEU A 172 -27.46 -4.62 -11.65
CA LEU A 172 -27.51 -3.16 -11.52
C LEU A 172 -28.77 -2.70 -10.79
N GLU A 173 -29.92 -3.35 -11.01
CA GLU A 173 -31.16 -3.06 -10.27
C GLU A 173 -31.03 -3.45 -8.78
N ALA A 174 -30.31 -4.54 -8.50
CA ALA A 174 -30.04 -4.98 -7.13
C ALA A 174 -28.97 -4.13 -6.41
N ALA A 175 -28.07 -3.50 -7.16
CA ALA A 175 -27.05 -2.61 -6.62
C ALA A 175 -27.70 -1.31 -6.11
N GLU A 176 -27.78 -1.18 -4.79
CA GLU A 176 -28.26 0.05 -4.18
C GLU A 176 -27.31 1.21 -4.54
N PRO A 177 -27.82 2.37 -5.00
CA PRO A 177 -26.97 3.53 -5.24
C PRO A 177 -26.32 3.98 -3.93
N LEU A 178 -25.11 4.51 -4.01
CA LEU A 178 -24.43 5.12 -2.88
C LEU A 178 -25.36 6.08 -2.15
N THR A 179 -25.54 5.90 -0.85
CA THR A 179 -26.23 6.90 -0.04
C THR A 179 -25.35 8.14 0.08
N ASP A 180 -25.95 9.31 0.31
CA ASP A 180 -25.21 10.55 0.54
C ASP A 180 -24.18 10.43 1.68
N ALA A 181 -24.35 9.49 2.62
CA ALA A 181 -23.40 9.23 3.71
C ALA A 181 -22.21 8.35 3.26
N GLU A 182 -22.42 7.45 2.30
CA GLU A 182 -21.38 6.59 1.72
C GLU A 182 -20.56 7.34 0.68
N MET A 183 -21.18 8.23 -0.10
CA MET A 183 -20.46 9.20 -0.93
C MET A 183 -19.54 10.14 -0.13
N VAL A 184 -19.72 10.21 1.20
CA VAL A 184 -19.09 11.19 2.11
C VAL A 184 -18.07 10.56 3.08
N ARG A 185 -17.63 9.31 2.89
CA ARG A 185 -16.33 8.89 3.46
C ARG A 185 -15.19 9.51 2.64
N SER A 186 -15.03 10.83 2.79
CA SER A 186 -13.97 11.62 2.16
C SER A 186 -12.84 11.95 3.14
N GLU A 187 -13.01 11.63 4.41
CA GLU A 187 -12.01 11.87 5.44
C GLU A 187 -11.34 10.53 5.79
N PRO A 188 -10.01 10.41 5.65
CA PRO A 188 -9.29 9.22 6.07
C PRO A 188 -9.50 9.00 7.57
N THR A 189 -9.67 7.75 7.97
CA THR A 189 -9.83 7.38 9.37
C THR A 189 -8.51 7.54 10.13
N THR A 190 -7.40 7.50 9.41
CA THR A 190 -6.04 7.81 9.85
C THR A 190 -5.72 9.29 9.59
N THR A 191 -5.06 9.95 10.55
CA THR A 191 -4.78 11.41 10.46
C THR A 191 -3.60 11.75 9.52
N ASP A 192 -2.98 10.75 8.86
CA ASP A 192 -1.62 10.84 8.30
C ASP A 192 -1.47 10.64 6.78
N SER A 193 -2.54 10.45 6.00
CA SER A 193 -2.43 10.17 4.55
C SER A 193 -1.61 11.22 3.76
N GLY A 194 -1.65 12.50 4.17
CA GLY A 194 -0.83 13.56 3.56
C GLY A 194 0.65 13.56 3.96
N SER A 195 0.99 12.94 5.10
CA SER A 195 2.37 12.72 5.57
C SER A 195 3.03 11.60 4.76
N ASN A 196 2.25 10.60 4.37
CA ASN A 196 2.73 9.35 3.77
C ASN A 196 3.15 9.48 2.29
N LEU A 197 2.42 10.26 1.46
CA LEU A 197 2.87 10.59 0.09
C LEU A 197 4.23 11.32 0.08
N VAL A 198 4.42 12.24 1.03
CA VAL A 198 5.69 12.96 1.18
C VAL A 198 6.82 11.99 1.58
N ASN A 199 6.51 10.97 2.38
CA ASN A 199 7.47 9.96 2.81
C ASN A 199 7.85 8.96 1.70
N ASP A 200 6.93 8.62 0.80
CA ASP A 200 7.23 7.77 -0.36
C ASP A 200 8.10 8.48 -1.39
N LEU A 201 7.83 9.76 -1.67
CA LEU A 201 8.77 10.56 -2.45
C LEU A 201 10.12 10.72 -1.75
N LEU A 202 10.18 10.70 -0.41
CA LEU A 202 11.48 10.69 0.29
C LEU A 202 12.23 9.38 0.05
N VAL A 203 11.58 8.22 -0.12
CA VAL A 203 12.26 6.97 -0.47
C VAL A 203 12.92 7.06 -1.86
N GLU A 204 12.19 7.57 -2.85
CA GLU A 204 12.73 7.80 -4.19
C GLU A 204 13.88 8.81 -4.20
N VAL A 205 13.80 9.82 -3.33
CA VAL A 205 14.76 10.95 -3.29
C VAL A 205 15.99 10.66 -2.42
N LEU A 206 15.81 9.94 -1.31
CA LEU A 206 16.88 9.57 -0.39
C LEU A 206 17.57 8.26 -0.79
N GLU A 207 17.07 7.57 -1.82
CA GLU A 207 17.70 6.44 -2.53
C GLU A 207 18.03 5.19 -1.68
N SER A 208 17.73 5.20 -0.38
CA SER A 208 17.98 4.09 0.52
C SER A 208 16.97 4.06 1.66
N PRO A 209 16.36 2.90 1.96
CA PRO A 209 15.45 2.74 3.10
C PRO A 209 16.11 3.09 4.44
N GLN A 210 17.41 2.81 4.57
CA GLN A 210 18.23 3.16 5.73
C GLN A 210 18.26 4.68 5.92
N ARG A 211 18.48 5.43 4.83
CA ARG A 211 18.53 6.90 4.83
C ARG A 211 17.18 7.51 5.22
N VAL A 212 16.09 6.92 4.74
CA VAL A 212 14.73 7.36 5.09
C VAL A 212 14.43 7.10 6.56
N SER A 213 14.77 5.91 7.08
CA SER A 213 14.56 5.57 8.49
C SER A 213 15.31 6.52 9.42
N VAL A 214 16.58 6.82 9.12
CA VAL A 214 17.38 7.78 9.89
C VAL A 214 16.82 9.20 9.79
N TYR A 215 16.49 9.66 8.57
CA TYR A 215 15.96 10.99 8.34
C TYR A 215 14.65 11.24 9.10
N LEU A 216 13.69 10.31 9.03
CA LEU A 216 12.40 10.44 9.71
C LEU A 216 12.55 10.34 11.23
N ALA A 217 13.44 9.48 11.72
CA ALA A 217 13.73 9.38 13.15
C ALA A 217 14.27 10.71 13.72
N VAL A 218 15.16 11.39 12.99
CA VAL A 218 15.61 12.75 13.36
C VAL A 218 14.46 13.75 13.27
N GLN A 219 13.65 13.70 12.22
CA GLN A 219 12.53 14.63 12.03
C GLN A 219 11.51 14.53 13.18
N ALA A 220 11.18 13.32 13.61
CA ALA A 220 10.28 13.06 14.73
C ALA A 220 10.85 13.54 16.07
N LEU A 221 12.18 13.53 16.22
CA LEU A 221 12.88 14.08 17.39
C LEU A 221 13.04 15.61 17.31
N GLY A 222 12.87 16.20 16.13
CA GLY A 222 13.28 17.58 15.80
C GLY A 222 14.79 17.70 15.63
N SER A 223 15.57 17.14 16.56
CA SER A 223 17.01 16.92 16.46
C SER A 223 17.45 15.81 17.42
N GLY A 224 18.52 15.08 17.11
CA GLY A 224 19.01 14.04 18.03
C GLY A 224 20.45 13.59 17.74
N THR A 225 21.10 13.06 18.77
CA THR A 225 22.40 12.38 18.65
C THR A 225 22.26 11.05 17.92
N PRO A 226 23.34 10.50 17.32
CA PRO A 226 23.28 9.19 16.66
C PRO A 226 22.76 8.07 17.57
N GLU A 227 23.05 8.14 18.87
CA GLU A 227 22.56 7.17 19.87
C GLU A 227 21.04 7.28 20.07
N GLU A 228 20.52 8.51 20.24
CA GLU A 228 19.08 8.75 20.40
C GLU A 228 18.28 8.36 19.15
N VAL A 229 18.84 8.65 17.97
CA VAL A 229 18.25 8.26 16.69
C VAL A 229 18.29 6.74 16.51
N ALA A 230 19.40 6.09 16.85
CA ALA A 230 19.50 4.63 16.81
C ALA A 230 18.48 3.95 17.71
N GLY A 231 18.24 4.49 18.92
CA GLY A 231 17.19 4.00 19.83
C GLY A 231 15.76 4.12 19.29
N ARG A 232 15.54 4.81 18.16
CA ARG A 232 14.25 4.97 17.47
C ARG A 232 14.19 4.25 16.12
N THR A 233 15.26 3.54 15.76
CA THR A 233 15.36 2.76 14.52
C THR A 233 15.77 1.33 14.85
N VAL A 234 15.74 0.46 13.85
CA VAL A 234 16.29 -0.91 13.96
C VAL A 234 17.79 -0.95 13.59
N LEU A 235 18.40 0.20 13.32
CA LEU A 235 19.77 0.31 12.82
C LEU A 235 20.78 0.50 13.98
N PRO A 236 21.98 -0.09 13.89
CA PRO A 236 23.02 0.15 14.88
C PRO A 236 23.52 1.60 14.82
N GLU A 237 23.94 2.15 15.96
CA GLU A 237 24.42 3.54 16.09
C GLU A 237 25.50 3.91 15.08
N SER A 238 26.41 2.99 14.75
CA SER A 238 27.45 3.21 13.76
C SER A 238 26.88 3.48 12.35
N THR A 239 25.84 2.74 11.96
CA THR A 239 25.16 2.91 10.68
C THR A 239 24.38 4.22 10.66
N VAL A 240 23.66 4.51 11.75
CA VAL A 240 22.96 5.79 11.91
C VAL A 240 23.93 6.97 11.79
N ARG A 241 25.08 6.91 12.46
CA ARG A 241 26.13 7.94 12.39
C ARG A 241 26.64 8.13 10.97
N SER A 242 27.02 7.06 10.26
CA SER A 242 27.48 7.18 8.87
C SER A 242 26.41 7.76 7.95
N THR A 243 25.16 7.35 8.13
CA THR A 243 24.03 7.87 7.34
C THR A 243 23.78 9.35 7.60
N LEU A 244 23.88 9.82 8.84
CA LEU A 244 23.76 11.24 9.17
C LEU A 244 24.88 12.08 8.57
N GLU A 245 26.12 11.55 8.55
CA GLU A 245 27.25 12.20 7.88
C GLU A 245 27.08 12.26 6.35
N ASP A 246 26.44 11.26 5.74
CA ASP A 246 26.09 11.28 4.32
C ASP A 246 25.03 12.34 4.03
N LEU A 247 23.96 12.39 4.82
CA LEU A 247 22.91 13.41 4.71
C LEU A 247 23.45 14.82 4.93
N GLU A 248 24.40 15.01 5.85
CA GLU A 248 25.08 16.30 6.08
C GLU A 248 25.90 16.73 4.86
N ARG A 249 26.64 15.80 4.23
CA ARG A 249 27.41 16.09 3.00
C ARG A 249 26.52 16.50 1.82
N GLU A 250 25.26 16.11 1.84
CA GLU A 250 24.26 16.47 0.85
C GLU A 250 23.39 17.65 1.28
N ASP A 251 23.77 18.40 2.32
CA ASP A 251 23.01 19.49 2.96
C ASP A 251 21.54 19.13 3.25
N LEU A 252 21.28 17.86 3.59
CA LEU A 252 19.98 17.35 4.04
C LEU A 252 19.90 17.25 5.56
N ALA A 253 21.05 17.24 6.24
CA ALA A 253 21.17 17.32 7.69
C ALA A 253 22.20 18.39 8.11
N GLU A 254 22.05 18.91 9.32
CA GLU A 254 22.95 19.90 9.92
C GLU A 254 23.29 19.47 11.34
N ARG A 255 24.58 19.56 11.72
CA ARG A 255 25.01 19.32 13.09
C ARG A 255 24.51 20.41 14.03
N THR A 256 24.02 20.00 15.19
CA THR A 256 23.66 20.90 16.28
C THR A 256 24.82 21.07 17.26
N ASP A 257 24.81 22.17 18.02
CA ASP A 257 25.86 22.50 18.99
C ASP A 257 26.00 21.44 20.10
N ASP A 258 24.94 20.69 20.36
CA ASP A 258 24.88 19.63 21.37
C ASP A 258 25.41 18.27 20.86
N GLY A 259 26.01 18.24 19.66
CA GLY A 259 26.55 17.02 19.05
C GLY A 259 25.50 16.12 18.39
N GLY A 260 24.29 16.65 18.19
CA GLY A 260 23.21 15.99 17.47
C GLY A 260 23.11 16.44 16.01
N TYR A 261 22.08 15.95 15.34
CA TYR A 261 21.73 16.31 13.96
C TYR A 261 20.29 16.79 13.91
N GLY A 262 20.04 17.84 13.13
CA GLY A 262 18.71 18.21 12.65
C GLY A 262 18.63 17.93 11.14
N VAL A 263 17.44 17.60 10.63
CA VAL A 263 17.22 17.42 9.19
C VAL A 263 16.42 18.57 8.60
N VAL A 264 16.65 18.86 7.32
CA VAL A 264 15.85 19.83 6.58
C VAL A 264 14.40 19.34 6.43
N SER A 265 13.46 20.21 6.05
CA SER A 265 12.08 19.78 5.84
C SER A 265 11.93 18.92 4.58
N PRO A 266 10.97 17.97 4.54
CA PRO A 266 10.75 17.10 3.37
C PRO A 266 10.54 17.87 2.06
N VAL A 267 9.82 18.99 2.10
CA VAL A 267 9.61 19.88 0.94
C VAL A 267 10.94 20.44 0.41
N LYS A 268 11.91 20.70 1.29
CA LYS A 268 13.25 21.17 0.90
C LYS A 268 14.08 20.04 0.28
N VAL A 269 13.98 18.82 0.82
CA VAL A 269 14.60 17.61 0.24
C VAL A 269 14.12 17.41 -1.21
N LEU A 270 12.80 17.44 -1.42
CA LEU A 270 12.18 17.26 -2.74
C LEU A 270 12.59 18.35 -3.75
N ARG A 271 12.60 19.61 -3.31
CA ARG A 271 13.02 20.73 -4.17
C ARG A 271 14.48 20.61 -4.59
N LYS A 272 15.36 20.17 -3.70
CA LYS A 272 16.80 20.00 -3.98
C LYS A 272 17.01 18.94 -5.06
N ARG A 273 16.40 17.77 -4.90
CA ARG A 273 16.51 16.68 -5.89
C ARG A 273 15.99 17.05 -7.27
N ARG A 274 14.84 17.75 -7.33
CA ARG A 274 14.31 18.29 -8.59
C ARG A 274 15.32 19.25 -9.24
N GLN A 275 15.98 20.10 -8.47
CA GLN A 275 16.96 21.06 -8.98
C GLN A 275 18.24 20.35 -9.47
N ASP A 276 18.67 19.28 -8.82
CA ASP A 276 19.81 18.47 -9.24
C ASP A 276 19.50 17.74 -10.57
N LEU A 277 18.32 17.12 -10.70
CA LEU A 277 17.85 16.51 -11.94
C LEU A 277 17.80 17.51 -13.11
N TRP A 278 17.24 18.71 -12.87
CA TRP A 278 17.23 19.78 -13.86
C TRP A 278 18.64 20.26 -14.24
N THR A 279 19.59 20.24 -13.30
CA THR A 279 20.98 20.63 -13.53
C THR A 279 21.71 19.58 -14.39
N VAL A 280 21.52 18.29 -14.08
CA VAL A 280 22.03 17.17 -14.88
C VAL A 280 21.47 17.22 -16.30
N LEU A 281 20.15 17.33 -16.46
CA LEU A 281 19.49 17.41 -17.78
C LEU A 281 19.98 18.60 -18.62
N ARG A 282 20.21 19.77 -18.00
CA ARG A 282 20.76 20.95 -18.68
C ARG A 282 22.24 20.80 -19.03
N SER A 283 23.00 19.98 -18.29
CA SER A 283 24.41 19.70 -18.59
C SER A 283 24.62 18.67 -19.70
N THR A 284 23.58 17.89 -20.01
CA THR A 284 23.58 16.86 -21.07
C THR A 284 22.97 17.32 -22.41
N LEU A 285 22.47 18.56 -22.48
CA LEU A 285 21.99 19.24 -23.68
C LEU A 285 23.00 20.28 -24.16
#